data_AF-A0A0N1KTF1-F1
#
_entry.id   AF-A0A0N1KTF1-F1
#
_cell.length_a   1.000
_cell.length_b   1.000
_cell.length_c   1.000
_cell.angle_alpha   90.00
_cell.angle_beta   90.00
_cell.angle_gamma   90.00
#
_symmetry.space_group_name_H-M   'P 1'
#
loop_
_entity.id
_entity.type
_entity.pdbx_description
1 polymer ?
#
loop_
_entity_poly.entity_id
_entity_poly.type
_entity_poly.pdbx_seq_one_letter_code
_entity_poly.pdbx_strand_id
1 'polypeptide(L)'
;MNKLFLPFVLLLYVAVNAQDTLKYNAIYTKTYLETSQKNFNQAVKTADSLYTVSASPYFKVKSLMLLASLYQQSGDLKKSIGYAHKTEVLLEESDDYLWKAKVSGFLATQYRLLKLYNQSKKYSLKTFNLCDRIENKKVGNMTRGMAMQELAYYEQEREQFHKSNQYILKAQKYFNESGQKTDFFSANNEQLLGLNWYHLGDLDEAMVHYQKALDLNKGLPESHVTGLIYNGLAQVCIEKDDLKNAKKYLDLAEKISGSSGFLQLKDVVYNTAQQYYLKTNDVRNLTKVAIKKDSVNKKITEKSNAFINESYTKLYEQNHEISEGSFRKDVIIIIGAVLLILTIAGFMLYTRIKHRKNLKRFNEILEQVNRERKPESDPVPEIESFSEETEENERKTEQEYSVTMTTATERKILIKLYEFERSDIFTNNNISLPYLASLFETNTKYLSFIINTHKKKDFNNYINELRVYYVIKKLKINPKYRKYKIAVLAEEAGFSSQNKFATIFKKVTSMSPSLFIKHLEEEKVK
;
A
#
# COMPACT_ATOMS: atom_id res chain seq x y z
N MET A 1 13.94 41.37 -47.61
CA MET A 1 13.99 41.02 -46.17
C MET A 1 13.23 39.72 -45.98
N ASN A 2 13.94 38.66 -45.60
CA ASN A 2 13.57 37.66 -44.58
C ASN A 2 14.36 36.38 -44.84
N LYS A 3 15.52 36.34 -44.20
CA LYS A 3 16.31 35.13 -43.93
C LYS A 3 15.44 34.23 -43.05
N LEU A 4 15.17 33.00 -43.48
CA LEU A 4 14.68 31.96 -42.56
C LEU A 4 15.76 30.90 -42.40
N PHE A 5 16.19 30.76 -41.16
CA PHE A 5 17.23 29.88 -40.66
C PHE A 5 16.96 28.41 -41.00
N LEU A 6 17.97 27.75 -41.56
CA LEU A 6 18.06 26.29 -41.64
C LEU A 6 18.58 25.77 -40.29
N PRO A 7 17.87 24.90 -39.55
CA PRO A 7 18.43 24.31 -38.35
C PRO A 7 19.43 23.22 -38.76
N PHE A 8 20.70 23.46 -38.45
CA PHE A 8 21.78 22.49 -38.55
C PHE A 8 21.55 21.40 -37.50
N VAL A 9 20.93 20.28 -37.90
CA VAL A 9 20.86 19.07 -37.05
C VAL A 9 22.25 18.47 -37.00
N LEU A 10 22.98 18.81 -35.94
CA LEU A 10 24.26 18.21 -35.60
C LEU A 10 23.98 16.78 -35.12
N LEU A 11 23.97 15.84 -36.06
CA LEU A 11 24.02 14.40 -35.79
C LEU A 11 25.34 14.11 -35.08
N LEU A 12 25.34 14.24 -33.75
CA LEU A 12 26.34 13.65 -32.87
C LEU A 12 26.23 12.14 -33.05
N TYR A 13 27.00 11.61 -33.99
CA TYR A 13 27.31 10.20 -34.10
C TYR A 13 28.07 9.82 -32.82
N VAL A 14 27.35 9.55 -31.74
CA VAL A 14 27.91 8.80 -30.63
C VAL A 14 28.17 7.43 -31.22
N ALA A 15 29.42 7.19 -31.63
CA ALA A 15 29.88 5.86 -31.94
C ALA A 15 29.69 5.03 -30.69
N VAL A 16 28.54 4.34 -30.59
CA VAL A 16 28.36 3.24 -29.67
C VAL A 16 29.39 2.22 -30.12
N ASN A 17 30.56 2.23 -29.49
CA ASN A 17 31.58 1.23 -29.73
C ASN A 17 30.93 -0.12 -29.44
N ALA A 18 30.61 -0.86 -30.51
CA ALA A 18 30.14 -2.22 -30.40
C ALA A 18 31.24 -3.02 -29.71
N GLN A 19 31.02 -3.38 -28.45
CA GLN A 19 31.99 -4.13 -27.67
C GLN A 19 32.25 -5.49 -28.36
N ASP A 20 33.53 -5.80 -28.61
CA ASP A 20 33.94 -6.98 -29.36
C ASP A 20 33.50 -8.26 -28.63
N THR A 21 32.47 -8.90 -29.19
CA THR A 21 31.82 -10.07 -28.61
C THR A 21 32.77 -11.28 -28.55
N LEU A 22 33.64 -11.43 -29.56
CA LEU A 22 34.58 -12.56 -29.64
C LEU A 22 35.65 -12.44 -28.57
N LYS A 23 36.26 -11.25 -28.43
CA LYS A 23 37.26 -10.99 -27.38
C LYS A 23 36.65 -11.16 -25.98
N TYR A 24 35.46 -10.61 -25.75
CA TYR A 24 34.76 -10.78 -24.49
C TYR A 24 34.56 -12.27 -24.16
N ASN A 25 34.01 -13.05 -25.11
CA ASN A 25 33.71 -14.47 -24.90
C ASN A 25 34.99 -15.32 -24.70
N ALA A 26 36.09 -14.95 -25.35
CA ALA A 26 37.39 -15.61 -25.14
C ALA A 26 37.91 -15.39 -23.71
N ILE A 27 37.87 -14.14 -23.22
CA ILE A 27 38.28 -13.81 -21.84
C ILE A 27 37.35 -14.50 -20.84
N TYR A 28 36.03 -14.46 -21.07
CA TYR A 28 35.04 -15.15 -20.25
C TYR A 28 35.37 -16.65 -20.12
N THR A 29 35.53 -17.33 -21.25
CA THR A 29 35.75 -18.78 -21.29
C THR A 29 37.07 -19.16 -20.62
N LYS A 30 38.16 -18.43 -20.92
CA LYS A 30 39.47 -18.65 -20.27
C LYS A 30 39.41 -18.38 -18.77
N THR A 31 38.65 -17.38 -18.34
CA THR A 31 38.45 -17.07 -16.92
C THR A 31 37.75 -18.22 -16.21
N TYR A 32 36.67 -18.71 -16.81
CA TYR A 32 35.83 -19.76 -16.23
C TYR A 32 36.49 -21.15 -16.22
N LEU A 33 37.12 -21.56 -17.32
CA LEU A 33 37.65 -22.92 -17.49
C LEU A 33 39.08 -23.09 -17.01
N GLU A 34 39.94 -22.07 -17.17
CA GLU A 34 41.38 -22.21 -16.86
C GLU A 34 41.79 -21.40 -15.64
N THR A 35 41.45 -20.11 -15.63
CA THR A 35 41.94 -19.18 -14.60
C THR A 35 41.36 -19.51 -13.23
N SER A 36 40.08 -19.88 -13.17
CA SER A 36 39.40 -20.28 -11.93
C SER A 36 40.07 -21.46 -11.24
N GLN A 37 40.56 -22.43 -12.01
CA GLN A 37 41.20 -23.66 -11.51
C GLN A 37 42.61 -23.40 -10.98
N LYS A 38 43.32 -22.43 -11.58
CA LYS A 38 44.70 -22.08 -11.20
C LYS A 38 44.75 -21.00 -10.10
N ASN A 39 43.89 -19.99 -10.19
CA ASN A 39 43.86 -18.84 -9.31
C ASN A 39 42.45 -18.21 -9.26
N PHE A 40 41.67 -18.66 -8.28
CA PHE A 40 40.31 -18.20 -8.06
C PHE A 40 40.19 -16.67 -7.89
N ASN A 41 41.08 -16.06 -7.12
CA ASN A 41 41.05 -14.61 -6.86
C ASN A 41 41.31 -13.81 -8.14
N GLN A 42 42.22 -14.27 -8.99
CA GLN A 42 42.46 -13.63 -10.28
C GLN A 42 41.25 -13.78 -11.22
N ALA A 43 40.58 -14.93 -11.20
CA ALA A 43 39.39 -15.14 -12.00
C ALA A 43 38.25 -14.19 -11.60
N VAL A 44 38.01 -14.00 -10.30
CA VAL A 44 37.04 -13.02 -9.78
C VAL A 44 37.41 -11.59 -10.21
N LYS A 45 38.67 -11.17 -10.02
CA LYS A 45 39.13 -9.84 -10.48
C LYS A 45 38.91 -9.62 -11.98
N THR A 46 39.14 -10.65 -12.79
CA THR A 46 38.93 -10.59 -14.23
C THR A 46 37.44 -10.45 -14.57
N ALA A 47 36.57 -11.19 -13.88
CA ALA A 47 35.13 -11.11 -14.06
C ALA A 47 34.55 -9.74 -13.62
N ASP A 48 35.03 -9.19 -12.50
CA ASP A 48 34.68 -7.83 -12.05
C ASP A 48 35.15 -6.76 -13.04
N SER A 49 36.36 -6.92 -13.60
CA SER A 49 36.86 -6.05 -14.66
C SER A 49 35.97 -6.12 -15.91
N LEU A 50 35.62 -7.33 -16.36
CA LEU A 50 34.67 -7.52 -17.47
C LEU A 50 33.33 -6.83 -17.20
N TYR A 51 32.80 -6.89 -15.97
CA TYR A 51 31.57 -6.17 -15.62
C TYR A 51 31.75 -4.65 -15.72
N THR A 52 32.83 -4.12 -15.15
CA THR A 52 33.10 -2.68 -15.06
C THR A 52 33.27 -2.04 -16.44
N VAL A 53 33.95 -2.71 -17.36
CA VAL A 53 34.19 -2.20 -18.73
C VAL A 53 33.02 -2.45 -19.69
N SER A 54 31.99 -3.21 -19.26
CA SER A 54 30.86 -3.55 -20.13
C SER A 54 29.91 -2.38 -20.30
N ALA A 55 29.77 -1.89 -21.53
CA ALA A 55 28.83 -0.82 -21.86
C ALA A 55 27.40 -1.34 -22.06
N SER A 56 27.24 -2.54 -22.64
CA SER A 56 25.93 -3.13 -22.92
C SER A 56 25.36 -3.90 -21.72
N PRO A 57 24.04 -3.80 -21.44
CA PRO A 57 23.35 -4.63 -20.45
C PRO A 57 23.61 -6.13 -20.65
N TYR A 58 23.69 -6.60 -21.91
CA TYR A 58 23.95 -8.00 -22.23
C TYR A 58 25.31 -8.48 -21.68
N PHE A 59 26.38 -7.69 -21.84
CA PHE A 59 27.70 -8.06 -21.32
C PHE A 59 27.77 -7.93 -19.79
N LYS A 60 27.05 -6.98 -19.19
CA LYS A 60 26.91 -6.88 -17.74
C LYS A 60 26.25 -8.14 -17.15
N VAL A 61 25.15 -8.61 -17.76
CA VAL A 61 24.48 -9.86 -17.41
C VAL A 61 25.45 -11.05 -17.47
N LYS A 62 26.22 -11.16 -18.57
CA LYS A 62 27.24 -12.22 -18.71
C LYS A 62 28.31 -12.15 -17.63
N SER A 63 28.82 -10.97 -17.32
CA SER A 63 29.88 -10.80 -16.31
C SER A 63 29.37 -11.15 -14.90
N LEU A 64 28.13 -10.76 -14.56
CA LEU A 64 27.50 -11.16 -13.30
C LEU A 64 27.29 -12.67 -13.21
N MET A 65 26.88 -13.31 -14.31
CA MET A 65 26.73 -14.77 -14.36
C MET A 65 28.06 -15.52 -14.34
N LEU A 66 29.14 -14.92 -14.86
CA LEU A 66 30.50 -15.43 -14.66
C LEU A 66 30.85 -15.44 -13.17
N LEU A 67 30.65 -14.31 -12.48
CA LEU A 67 30.88 -14.21 -11.04
C LEU A 67 30.04 -15.23 -10.26
N ALA A 68 28.74 -15.35 -10.57
CA ALA A 68 27.86 -16.33 -9.96
C ALA A 68 28.41 -17.77 -10.13
N SER A 69 28.84 -18.11 -11.35
CA SER A 69 29.36 -19.45 -11.68
C SER A 69 30.73 -19.73 -11.03
N LEU A 70 31.61 -18.72 -10.92
CA LEU A 70 32.87 -18.83 -10.21
C LEU A 70 32.62 -19.10 -8.71
N TYR A 71 31.72 -18.36 -8.08
CA TYR A 71 31.39 -18.58 -6.67
C TYR A 71 30.69 -19.92 -6.43
N GLN A 72 29.90 -20.43 -7.40
CA GLN A 72 29.40 -21.80 -7.35
C GLN A 72 30.55 -22.81 -7.35
N GLN A 73 31.54 -22.67 -8.24
CA GLN A 73 32.70 -23.57 -8.32
C GLN A 73 33.52 -23.59 -7.03
N SER A 74 33.66 -22.44 -6.36
CA SER A 74 34.34 -22.38 -5.05
C SER A 74 33.44 -22.86 -3.89
N GLY A 75 32.16 -23.12 -4.15
CA GLY A 75 31.14 -23.49 -3.17
C GLY A 75 30.63 -22.34 -2.30
N ASP A 76 30.96 -21.08 -2.60
CA ASP A 76 30.38 -19.91 -1.92
C ASP A 76 28.98 -19.64 -2.51
N LEU A 77 28.01 -20.47 -2.09
CA LEU A 77 26.64 -20.43 -2.59
C LEU A 77 25.96 -19.08 -2.30
N LYS A 78 26.32 -18.43 -1.19
CA LYS A 78 25.81 -17.10 -0.84
C LYS A 78 26.16 -16.06 -1.89
N LYS A 79 27.45 -15.91 -2.22
CA LYS A 79 27.84 -14.96 -3.26
C LYS A 79 27.32 -15.37 -4.63
N SER A 80 27.31 -16.67 -4.92
CA SER A 80 26.78 -17.20 -6.17
C SER A 80 25.32 -16.78 -6.40
N ILE A 81 24.44 -17.05 -5.43
CA ILE A 81 23.03 -16.65 -5.45
C ILE A 81 22.88 -15.13 -5.48
N GLY A 82 23.71 -14.40 -4.71
CA GLY A 82 23.69 -12.95 -4.70
C GLY A 82 23.95 -12.32 -6.08
N TYR A 83 24.93 -12.83 -6.82
CA TYR A 83 25.19 -12.36 -8.20
C TYR A 83 24.12 -12.82 -9.19
N ALA A 84 23.56 -14.02 -9.01
CA ALA A 84 22.45 -14.49 -9.83
C ALA A 84 21.18 -13.63 -9.65
N HIS A 85 20.81 -13.26 -8.43
CA HIS A 85 19.70 -12.32 -8.19
C HIS A 85 19.97 -10.91 -8.70
N LYS A 86 21.20 -10.40 -8.55
CA LYS A 86 21.58 -9.12 -9.19
C LYS A 86 21.36 -9.17 -10.70
N THR A 87 21.65 -10.30 -11.33
CA THR A 87 21.40 -10.52 -12.76
C THR A 87 19.91 -10.59 -13.06
N GLU A 88 19.13 -11.28 -12.23
CA GLU A 88 17.68 -11.40 -12.36
C GLU A 88 16.99 -10.04 -12.33
N VAL A 89 17.37 -9.17 -11.38
CA VAL A 89 16.85 -7.79 -11.29
C VAL A 89 17.20 -6.98 -12.54
N LEU A 90 18.44 -7.07 -13.03
CA LEU A 90 18.86 -6.37 -14.25
C LEU A 90 18.06 -6.83 -15.49
N LEU A 91 17.56 -8.07 -15.49
CA LEU A 91 16.80 -8.64 -16.58
C LEU A 91 15.29 -8.40 -16.46
N GLU A 92 14.76 -7.92 -15.33
CA GLU A 92 13.31 -7.91 -15.03
C GLU A 92 12.49 -7.23 -16.15
N GLU A 93 12.92 -6.04 -16.57
CA GLU A 93 12.28 -5.23 -17.63
C GLU A 93 12.75 -5.59 -19.05
N SER A 94 13.71 -6.52 -19.21
CA SER A 94 14.24 -6.91 -20.52
C SER A 94 13.38 -8.00 -21.20
N ASP A 95 13.31 -8.00 -22.53
CA ASP A 95 12.72 -9.11 -23.30
C ASP A 95 13.70 -10.27 -23.57
N ASP A 96 14.81 -10.35 -22.85
CA ASP A 96 15.79 -11.42 -22.99
C ASP A 96 15.36 -12.69 -22.22
N TYR A 97 14.37 -13.39 -22.78
CA TYR A 97 13.81 -14.61 -22.19
C TYR A 97 14.84 -15.74 -22.05
N LEU A 98 15.86 -15.77 -22.92
CA LEU A 98 16.93 -16.76 -22.83
C LEU A 98 17.76 -16.56 -21.58
N TRP A 99 18.22 -15.33 -21.31
CA TRP A 99 18.98 -15.05 -20.10
C TRP A 99 18.12 -15.15 -18.85
N LYS A 100 16.84 -14.72 -18.90
CA LYS A 100 15.90 -14.96 -17.80
C LYS A 100 15.79 -16.45 -17.45
N ALA A 101 15.70 -17.31 -18.46
CA ALA A 101 15.63 -18.76 -18.27
C ALA A 101 16.94 -19.32 -17.71
N LYS A 102 18.11 -18.91 -18.25
CA LYS A 102 19.43 -19.35 -17.76
C LYS A 102 19.67 -18.97 -16.30
N VAL A 103 19.35 -17.74 -15.92
CA VAL A 103 19.48 -17.26 -14.52
C VAL A 103 18.53 -18.03 -13.60
N SER A 104 17.28 -18.23 -14.04
CA SER A 104 16.30 -19.01 -13.28
C SER A 104 16.76 -20.46 -13.07
N GLY A 105 17.29 -21.11 -14.11
CA GLY A 105 17.79 -22.48 -14.03
C GLY A 105 19.01 -22.58 -13.11
N PHE A 106 19.92 -21.61 -13.20
CA PHE A 106 21.07 -21.51 -12.31
C PHE A 106 20.65 -21.39 -10.83
N LEU A 107 19.69 -20.50 -10.53
CA LEU A 107 19.12 -20.33 -9.19
C LEU A 107 18.46 -21.62 -8.70
N ALA A 108 17.74 -22.33 -9.56
CA ALA A 108 17.12 -23.62 -9.22
C ALA A 108 18.16 -24.62 -8.70
N THR A 109 19.29 -24.74 -9.40
CA THR A 109 20.41 -25.58 -8.98
C THR A 109 21.01 -25.09 -7.66
N GLN A 110 21.24 -23.79 -7.48
CA GLN A 110 21.82 -23.27 -6.22
C GLN A 110 20.93 -23.58 -5.02
N TYR A 111 19.61 -23.39 -5.16
CA TYR A 111 18.67 -23.70 -4.09
C TYR A 111 18.58 -25.19 -3.80
N ARG A 112 18.70 -26.05 -4.81
CA ARG A 112 18.77 -27.50 -4.58
C ARG A 112 20.02 -27.88 -3.80
N LEU A 113 21.18 -27.31 -4.13
CA LEU A 113 22.43 -27.54 -3.40
C LEU A 113 22.36 -27.08 -1.93
N LEU A 114 21.50 -26.09 -1.63
CA LEU A 114 21.17 -25.65 -0.27
C LEU A 114 20.04 -26.46 0.40
N LYS A 115 19.51 -27.49 -0.27
CA LYS A 115 18.35 -28.28 0.16
C LYS A 115 17.06 -27.45 0.31
N LEU A 116 16.98 -26.28 -0.32
CA LEU A 116 15.79 -25.43 -0.39
C LEU A 116 14.89 -25.87 -1.55
N TYR A 117 14.40 -27.10 -1.48
CA TYR A 117 13.75 -27.80 -2.60
C TYR A 117 12.53 -27.08 -3.17
N ASN A 118 11.74 -26.40 -2.34
CA ASN A 118 10.59 -25.62 -2.81
C ASN A 118 11.01 -24.44 -3.71
N GLN A 119 12.10 -23.74 -3.35
CA GLN A 119 12.64 -22.68 -4.19
C GLN A 119 13.25 -23.25 -5.47
N SER A 120 14.01 -24.35 -5.36
CA SER A 120 14.55 -25.05 -6.54
C SER A 120 13.45 -25.42 -7.55
N LYS A 121 12.36 -26.03 -7.09
CA LYS A 121 11.22 -26.38 -7.95
C LYS A 121 10.56 -25.15 -8.55
N LYS A 122 10.32 -24.10 -7.76
CA LYS A 122 9.74 -22.83 -8.23
C LYS A 122 10.56 -22.27 -9.40
N TYR A 123 11.87 -22.18 -9.25
CA TYR A 123 12.77 -21.68 -10.29
C TYR A 123 12.91 -22.62 -11.49
N SER A 124 12.84 -23.93 -11.28
CA SER A 124 12.81 -24.92 -12.38
C SER A 124 11.57 -24.76 -13.26
N LEU A 125 10.40 -24.60 -12.64
CA LEU A 125 9.14 -24.35 -13.36
C LEU A 125 9.14 -22.97 -14.04
N LYS A 126 9.68 -21.94 -13.36
CA LYS A 126 9.89 -20.61 -13.97
C LYS A 126 10.75 -20.72 -15.23
N THR A 127 11.85 -21.47 -15.17
CA THR A 127 12.74 -21.71 -16.32
C THR A 127 11.98 -22.36 -17.47
N PHE A 128 11.21 -23.42 -17.18
CA PHE A 128 10.42 -24.11 -18.18
C PHE A 128 9.41 -23.19 -18.88
N ASN A 129 8.66 -22.41 -18.12
CA ASN A 129 7.67 -21.46 -18.67
C ASN A 129 8.32 -20.35 -19.50
N LEU A 130 9.51 -19.88 -19.12
CA LEU A 130 10.25 -18.88 -19.89
C LEU A 130 10.71 -19.42 -21.25
N CYS A 131 10.92 -20.73 -21.38
CA CYS A 131 11.36 -21.34 -22.64
C CYS A 131 10.33 -21.18 -23.78
N ASP A 132 9.05 -20.98 -23.46
CA ASP A 132 7.99 -20.77 -24.44
C ASP A 132 8.11 -19.43 -25.18
N ARG A 133 8.83 -18.48 -24.57
CA ARG A 133 9.06 -17.14 -25.13
C ARG A 133 10.45 -16.98 -25.77
N ILE A 134 11.26 -18.03 -25.79
CA ILE A 134 12.56 -18.01 -26.45
C ILE A 134 12.33 -18.18 -27.96
N GLU A 135 12.66 -17.14 -28.74
CA GLU A 135 12.45 -17.11 -30.19
C GLU A 135 13.11 -18.29 -30.91
N ASN A 136 14.38 -18.58 -30.58
CA ASN A 136 15.09 -19.70 -31.16
C ASN A 136 14.66 -21.02 -30.50
N LYS A 137 13.74 -21.74 -31.15
CA LYS A 137 13.22 -23.03 -30.67
C LYS A 137 14.30 -24.06 -30.34
N LYS A 138 15.41 -24.11 -31.08
CA LYS A 138 16.52 -25.05 -30.81
C LYS A 138 17.17 -24.75 -29.46
N VAL A 139 17.46 -23.47 -29.21
CA VAL A 139 18.02 -23.01 -27.93
C VAL A 139 16.99 -23.14 -26.80
N GLY A 140 15.72 -22.86 -27.09
CA GLY A 140 14.61 -23.08 -26.15
C GLY A 140 14.52 -24.54 -25.72
N ASN A 141 14.60 -25.49 -26.66
CA ASN A 141 14.59 -26.93 -26.36
C ASN A 141 15.81 -27.37 -25.54
N MET A 142 17.01 -26.88 -25.87
CA MET A 142 18.20 -27.11 -25.02
C MET A 142 17.95 -26.67 -23.57
N THR A 143 17.34 -25.49 -23.38
CA THR A 143 17.04 -24.93 -22.06
C THR A 143 15.94 -25.71 -21.34
N ARG A 144 14.91 -26.19 -22.06
CA ARG A 144 13.89 -27.11 -21.52
C ARG A 144 14.51 -28.42 -21.05
N GLY A 145 15.45 -28.97 -21.81
CA GLY A 145 16.18 -30.19 -21.43
C GLY A 145 16.90 -30.02 -20.10
N MET A 146 17.63 -28.91 -19.92
CA MET A 146 18.29 -28.58 -18.65
C MET A 146 17.29 -28.41 -17.50
N ALA A 147 16.15 -27.75 -17.73
CA ALA A 147 15.11 -27.60 -16.72
C ALA A 147 14.51 -28.95 -16.29
N MET A 148 14.34 -29.88 -17.24
CA MET A 148 13.90 -31.24 -16.96
C MET A 148 14.95 -32.04 -16.18
N GLN A 149 16.25 -31.87 -16.48
CA GLN A 149 17.32 -32.46 -15.65
C GLN A 149 17.27 -31.94 -14.21
N GLU A 150 17.05 -30.64 -14.01
CA GLU A 150 16.93 -30.07 -12.65
C GLU A 150 15.71 -30.62 -11.90
N LEU A 151 14.57 -30.82 -12.58
CA LEU A 151 13.41 -31.50 -12.01
C LEU A 151 13.68 -32.98 -11.71
N ALA A 152 14.51 -33.66 -12.52
CA ALA A 152 14.94 -35.02 -12.24
C ALA A 152 15.79 -35.10 -10.96
N TYR A 153 16.74 -34.17 -10.77
CA TYR A 153 17.49 -34.04 -9.52
C TYR A 153 16.57 -33.75 -8.34
N TYR A 154 15.59 -32.85 -8.50
CA TYR A 154 14.62 -32.55 -7.44
C TYR A 154 13.84 -33.80 -6.99
N GLU A 155 13.42 -34.68 -7.91
CA GLU A 155 12.73 -35.91 -7.54
C GLU A 155 13.68 -36.98 -6.97
N GLN A 156 14.96 -37.02 -7.36
CA GLN A 156 15.98 -37.87 -6.73
C GLN A 156 16.15 -37.55 -5.25
N GLU A 157 16.23 -36.27 -4.91
CA GLU A 157 16.34 -35.80 -3.51
C GLU A 157 15.13 -36.17 -2.66
N ARG A 158 14.02 -36.58 -3.30
CA ARG A 158 12.79 -37.08 -2.65
C ARG A 158 12.62 -38.59 -2.79
N GLU A 159 13.66 -39.28 -3.25
CA GLU A 159 13.69 -40.72 -3.49
C GLU A 159 12.60 -41.19 -4.47
N GLN A 160 12.12 -40.30 -5.34
CA GLN A 160 11.11 -40.60 -6.37
C GLN A 160 11.78 -40.98 -7.70
N PHE A 161 12.56 -42.07 -7.69
CA PHE A 161 13.44 -42.46 -8.80
C PHE A 161 12.69 -42.72 -10.12
N HIS A 162 11.53 -43.37 -10.10
CA HIS A 162 10.72 -43.56 -11.32
C HIS A 162 10.27 -42.23 -11.94
N LYS A 163 9.89 -41.26 -11.10
CA LYS A 163 9.47 -39.94 -11.57
C LYS A 163 10.66 -39.14 -12.08
N SER A 164 11.82 -39.28 -11.44
CA SER A 164 13.09 -38.75 -11.95
C SER A 164 13.40 -39.31 -13.34
N ASN A 165 13.28 -40.63 -13.56
CA ASN A 165 13.47 -41.26 -14.87
C ASN A 165 12.55 -40.65 -15.94
N GLN A 166 11.27 -40.39 -15.62
CA GLN A 166 10.36 -39.72 -16.54
C GLN A 166 10.84 -38.33 -16.95
N TYR A 167 11.39 -37.54 -16.01
CA TYR A 167 11.97 -36.24 -16.32
C TYR A 167 13.25 -36.35 -17.14
N ILE A 168 14.10 -37.34 -16.87
CA ILE A 168 15.33 -37.58 -17.66
C ILE A 168 14.98 -37.92 -19.11
N LEU A 169 13.98 -38.79 -19.34
CA LEU A 169 13.52 -39.12 -20.69
C LEU A 169 12.94 -37.90 -21.43
N LYS A 170 12.19 -37.05 -20.73
CA LYS A 170 11.73 -35.76 -21.27
C LYS A 170 12.91 -34.84 -21.61
N ALA A 171 13.92 -34.78 -20.75
CA ALA A 171 15.14 -34.01 -21.00
C ALA A 171 15.83 -34.48 -22.28
N GLN A 172 16.03 -35.80 -22.43
CA GLN A 172 16.65 -36.38 -23.61
C GLN A 172 15.87 -36.06 -24.89
N LYS A 173 14.54 -36.14 -24.84
CA LYS A 173 13.69 -35.75 -25.97
C LYS A 173 13.96 -34.31 -26.41
N TYR A 174 13.99 -33.36 -25.47
CA TYR A 174 14.29 -31.97 -25.79
C TYR A 174 15.71 -31.75 -26.31
N PHE A 175 16.70 -32.48 -25.79
CA PHE A 175 18.06 -32.42 -26.31
C PHE A 175 18.13 -32.92 -27.76
N ASN A 176 17.49 -34.04 -28.07
CA ASN A 176 17.42 -34.56 -29.44
C ASN A 176 16.73 -33.54 -30.39
N GLU A 177 15.65 -32.91 -29.94
CA GLU A 177 14.93 -31.88 -30.71
C GLU A 177 15.69 -30.55 -30.84
N SER A 178 16.73 -30.31 -30.04
CA SER A 178 17.55 -29.09 -30.15
C SER A 178 18.41 -29.08 -31.41
N GLY A 179 18.76 -30.25 -31.95
CA GLY A 179 19.66 -30.40 -33.11
C GLY A 179 21.07 -29.84 -32.86
N GLN A 180 21.50 -29.72 -31.61
CA GLN A 180 22.85 -29.30 -31.20
C GLN A 180 23.63 -30.50 -30.66
N LYS A 181 24.96 -30.35 -30.52
CA LYS A 181 25.79 -31.37 -29.86
C LYS A 181 25.40 -31.49 -28.39
N THR A 182 24.86 -32.64 -28.00
CA THR A 182 24.27 -32.87 -26.67
C THR A 182 24.96 -33.99 -25.91
N ASP A 183 26.12 -34.47 -26.36
CA ASP A 183 26.83 -35.62 -25.80
C ASP A 183 27.06 -35.46 -24.29
N PHE A 184 27.47 -34.28 -23.83
CA PHE A 184 27.66 -33.98 -22.41
C PHE A 184 26.34 -34.11 -21.61
N PHE A 185 25.25 -33.54 -22.13
CA PHE A 185 23.95 -33.60 -21.46
C PHE A 185 23.33 -34.99 -21.49
N SER A 186 23.56 -35.73 -22.58
CA SER A 186 23.09 -37.10 -22.76
C SER A 186 23.88 -38.05 -21.86
N ALA A 187 25.19 -37.88 -21.76
CA ALA A 187 26.03 -38.60 -20.80
C ALA A 187 25.56 -38.35 -19.35
N ASN A 188 25.20 -37.11 -19.02
CA ASN A 188 24.63 -36.79 -17.71
C ASN A 188 23.26 -37.46 -17.50
N ASN A 189 22.39 -37.49 -18.50
CA ASN A 189 21.11 -38.21 -18.41
C ASN A 189 21.32 -39.71 -18.14
N GLU A 190 22.21 -40.36 -18.89
CA GLU A 190 22.55 -41.77 -18.70
C GLU A 190 23.18 -42.02 -17.32
N GLN A 191 24.03 -41.10 -16.83
CA GLN A 191 24.57 -41.15 -15.47
C GLN A 191 23.47 -41.10 -14.40
N LEU A 192 22.45 -40.24 -14.58
CA LEU A 192 21.33 -40.13 -13.65
C LEU A 192 20.40 -41.35 -13.71
N LEU A 193 20.16 -41.90 -14.89
CA LEU A 193 19.42 -43.16 -15.04
C LEU A 193 20.15 -44.29 -14.33
N GLY A 194 21.47 -44.40 -14.51
CA GLY A 194 22.30 -45.39 -13.81
C GLY A 194 22.17 -45.27 -12.29
N LEU A 195 22.21 -44.04 -11.77
CA LEU A 195 22.04 -43.78 -10.34
C LEU A 195 20.63 -44.14 -9.84
N ASN A 196 19.60 -43.81 -10.62
CA ASN A 196 18.22 -44.13 -10.26
C ASN A 196 17.97 -45.64 -10.24
N TRP A 197 18.46 -46.37 -11.23
CA TRP A 197 18.34 -47.83 -11.27
C TRP A 197 19.14 -48.51 -10.16
N TYR A 198 20.32 -47.98 -9.81
CA TYR A 198 21.07 -48.42 -8.65
C TYR A 198 20.24 -48.32 -7.37
N HIS A 199 19.59 -47.18 -7.13
CA HIS A 199 18.73 -47.00 -5.96
C HIS A 199 17.42 -47.81 -6.02
N LEU A 200 16.94 -48.16 -7.21
CA LEU A 200 15.82 -49.07 -7.41
C LEU A 200 16.21 -50.56 -7.22
N GLY A 201 17.51 -50.85 -7.05
CA GLY A 201 18.05 -52.20 -6.84
C GLY A 201 18.36 -52.97 -8.12
N ASP A 202 18.10 -52.40 -9.29
CA ASP A 202 18.43 -53.02 -10.58
C ASP A 202 19.87 -52.68 -10.98
N LEU A 203 20.81 -53.48 -10.48
CA LEU A 203 22.24 -53.28 -10.68
C LEU A 203 22.71 -53.59 -12.12
N ASP A 204 21.93 -54.35 -12.89
CA ASP A 204 22.24 -54.65 -14.29
C ASP A 204 21.87 -53.47 -15.18
N GLU A 205 20.65 -52.94 -15.03
CA GLU A 205 20.25 -51.71 -15.73
C GLU A 205 21.11 -50.52 -15.33
N ALA A 206 21.46 -50.40 -14.04
CA ALA A 206 22.39 -49.38 -13.58
C ALA A 206 23.73 -49.43 -14.33
N MET A 207 24.31 -50.63 -14.47
CA MET A 207 25.57 -50.85 -15.18
C MET A 207 25.46 -50.47 -16.66
N VAL A 208 24.37 -50.88 -17.33
CA VAL A 208 24.11 -50.56 -18.74
C VAL A 208 24.09 -49.04 -18.96
N HIS A 209 23.36 -48.31 -18.12
CA HIS A 209 23.26 -46.86 -18.21
C HIS A 209 24.59 -46.15 -17.90
N TYR A 210 25.34 -46.60 -16.89
CA TYR A 210 26.66 -46.03 -16.64
C TYR A 210 27.67 -46.30 -17.77
N GLN A 211 27.62 -47.48 -18.40
CA GLN A 211 28.48 -47.78 -19.54
C GLN A 211 28.14 -46.91 -20.75
N LYS A 212 26.85 -46.70 -21.03
CA LYS A 212 26.39 -45.74 -22.05
C LYS A 212 26.87 -44.32 -21.74
N ALA A 213 26.77 -43.88 -20.48
CA ALA A 213 27.27 -42.59 -20.04
C ALA A 213 28.78 -42.45 -20.30
N LEU A 214 29.56 -43.49 -20.02
CA LEU A 214 30.99 -43.52 -20.26
C LEU A 214 31.33 -43.47 -21.76
N ASP A 215 30.56 -44.18 -22.59
CA ASP A 215 30.72 -44.19 -24.05
C ASP A 215 30.43 -42.81 -24.66
N LEU A 216 29.38 -42.13 -24.21
CA LEU A 216 29.05 -40.76 -24.63
C LEU A 216 30.09 -39.73 -24.17
N ASN A 217 30.84 -40.04 -23.10
CA ASN A 217 31.89 -39.19 -22.58
C ASN A 217 33.23 -39.36 -23.33
N LYS A 218 33.34 -40.34 -24.25
CA LYS A 218 34.56 -40.56 -25.04
C LYS A 218 34.88 -39.32 -25.87
N GLY A 219 36.05 -38.72 -25.62
CA GLY A 219 36.52 -37.53 -26.32
C GLY A 219 36.03 -36.19 -25.72
N LEU A 220 35.31 -36.21 -24.61
CA LEU A 220 35.02 -35.01 -23.83
C LEU A 220 36.12 -34.78 -22.78
N PRO A 221 36.42 -33.51 -22.42
CA PRO A 221 37.32 -33.20 -21.31
C PRO A 221 36.82 -33.81 -19.98
N GLU A 222 37.74 -34.26 -19.13
CA GLU A 222 37.39 -34.75 -17.79
C GLU A 222 36.58 -33.69 -17.03
N SER A 223 35.45 -34.11 -16.48
CA SER A 223 34.51 -33.23 -15.78
C SER A 223 33.99 -33.88 -14.50
N HIS A 224 33.22 -33.12 -13.72
CA HIS A 224 32.55 -33.67 -12.55
C HIS A 224 31.60 -34.82 -12.91
N VAL A 225 30.95 -34.78 -14.08
CA VAL A 225 30.08 -35.87 -14.57
C VAL A 225 30.89 -37.14 -14.80
N THR A 226 32.10 -37.03 -15.38
CA THR A 226 33.02 -38.17 -15.54
C THR A 226 33.36 -38.81 -14.19
N GLY A 227 33.62 -37.99 -13.16
CA GLY A 227 33.83 -38.48 -11.79
C GLY A 227 32.62 -39.19 -11.21
N LEU A 228 31.40 -38.68 -11.45
CA LEU A 228 30.15 -39.30 -11.01
C LEU A 228 29.87 -40.64 -11.71
N ILE A 229 30.21 -40.75 -13.01
CA ILE A 229 30.06 -42.01 -13.77
C ILE A 229 30.98 -43.08 -13.17
N TYR A 230 32.26 -42.79 -12.97
CA TYR A 230 33.19 -43.75 -12.36
C TYR A 230 32.79 -44.09 -10.93
N ASN A 231 32.30 -43.12 -10.15
CA ASN A 231 31.76 -43.39 -8.82
C ASN A 231 30.57 -44.37 -8.86
N GLY A 232 29.62 -44.16 -9.77
CA GLY A 232 28.47 -45.03 -9.95
C GLY A 232 28.85 -46.45 -10.37
N LEU A 233 29.78 -46.59 -11.32
CA LEU A 233 30.34 -47.89 -11.71
C LEU A 233 31.01 -48.59 -10.51
N ALA A 234 31.76 -47.85 -9.70
CA ALA A 234 32.37 -48.38 -8.48
C ALA A 234 31.31 -48.88 -7.50
N GLN A 235 30.23 -48.12 -7.25
CA GLN A 235 29.11 -48.52 -6.39
C GLN A 235 28.47 -49.82 -6.86
N VAL A 236 28.13 -49.91 -8.15
CA VAL A 236 27.55 -51.14 -8.72
C VAL A 236 28.50 -52.33 -8.56
N CYS A 237 29.79 -52.16 -8.82
CA CYS A 237 30.79 -53.23 -8.62
C CYS A 237 30.94 -53.63 -7.14
N ILE A 238 30.88 -52.69 -6.20
CA ILE A 238 30.92 -52.99 -4.75
C ILE A 238 29.71 -53.85 -4.36
N GLU A 239 28.52 -53.49 -4.81
CA GLU A 239 27.30 -54.25 -4.49
C GLU A 239 27.33 -55.66 -5.11
N LYS A 240 27.86 -55.79 -6.34
CA LYS A 240 28.08 -57.08 -7.02
C LYS A 240 29.26 -57.89 -6.50
N ASP A 241 29.97 -57.41 -5.48
CA ASP A 241 31.18 -58.03 -4.90
C ASP A 241 32.37 -58.18 -5.88
N ASP A 242 32.35 -57.43 -7.00
CA ASP A 242 33.47 -57.31 -7.92
C ASP A 242 34.46 -56.24 -7.42
N LEU A 243 35.16 -56.57 -6.34
CA LEU A 243 36.07 -55.65 -5.65
C LEU A 243 37.24 -55.18 -6.53
N LYS A 244 37.65 -55.99 -7.51
CA LYS A 244 38.75 -55.65 -8.43
C LYS A 244 38.35 -54.49 -9.34
N ASN A 245 37.19 -54.59 -10.00
CA ASN A 245 36.72 -53.50 -10.86
C ASN A 245 36.22 -52.31 -10.04
N ALA A 246 35.62 -52.56 -8.87
CA ALA A 246 35.26 -51.50 -7.93
C ALA A 246 36.46 -50.60 -7.61
N LYS A 247 37.62 -51.18 -7.25
CA LYS A 247 38.82 -50.40 -6.94
C LYS A 247 39.32 -49.59 -8.13
N LYS A 248 39.32 -50.20 -9.32
CA LYS A 248 39.73 -49.53 -10.57
C LYS A 248 38.89 -48.28 -10.82
N TYR A 249 37.56 -48.39 -10.75
CA TYR A 249 36.67 -47.25 -10.98
C TYR A 249 36.73 -46.23 -9.85
N LEU A 250 36.86 -46.69 -8.60
CA LEU A 250 37.02 -45.80 -7.45
C LEU A 250 38.28 -44.95 -7.56
N ASP A 251 39.41 -45.51 -7.98
CA ASP A 251 40.67 -44.77 -8.15
C ASP A 251 40.56 -43.67 -9.22
N LEU A 252 39.83 -43.95 -10.30
CA LEU A 252 39.54 -42.95 -11.33
C LEU A 252 38.66 -41.83 -10.77
N ALA A 253 37.64 -42.17 -9.97
CA ALA A 253 36.77 -41.19 -9.32
C ALA A 253 37.52 -40.36 -8.26
N GLU A 254 38.41 -40.95 -7.48
CA GLU A 254 39.27 -40.26 -6.50
C GLU A 254 40.24 -39.31 -7.17
N LYS A 255 40.85 -39.69 -8.31
CA LYS A 255 41.72 -38.81 -9.09
C LYS A 255 40.99 -37.55 -9.56
N ILE A 256 39.79 -37.72 -10.14
CA ILE A 256 38.99 -36.60 -10.66
C ILE A 256 38.48 -35.73 -9.50
N SER A 257 37.94 -36.34 -8.45
CA SER A 257 37.42 -35.58 -7.30
C SER A 257 38.53 -34.84 -6.56
N GLY A 258 39.73 -35.41 -6.42
CA GLY A 258 40.87 -34.80 -5.75
C GLY A 258 41.36 -33.51 -6.42
N SER A 259 41.32 -33.45 -7.75
CA SER A 259 41.68 -32.27 -8.54
C SER A 259 40.54 -31.24 -8.66
N SER A 260 39.30 -31.63 -8.32
CA SER A 260 38.12 -30.77 -8.44
C SER A 260 37.92 -29.83 -7.24
N GLY A 261 37.41 -28.62 -7.50
CA GLY A 261 36.87 -27.73 -6.47
C GLY A 261 35.46 -28.08 -6.00
N PHE A 262 34.77 -28.99 -6.70
CA PHE A 262 33.36 -29.30 -6.46
C PHE A 262 33.18 -30.20 -5.24
N LEU A 263 32.72 -29.62 -4.13
CA LEU A 263 32.61 -30.30 -2.83
C LEU A 263 31.64 -31.49 -2.86
N GLN A 264 30.55 -31.40 -3.62
CA GLN A 264 29.55 -32.45 -3.74
C GLN A 264 30.12 -33.72 -4.38
N LEU A 265 31.00 -33.59 -5.39
CA LEU A 265 31.69 -34.75 -5.96
C LEU A 265 32.62 -35.41 -4.94
N LYS A 266 33.32 -34.62 -4.12
CA LYS A 266 34.19 -35.19 -3.07
C LYS A 266 33.38 -35.98 -2.04
N ASP A 267 32.25 -35.44 -1.60
CA ASP A 267 31.39 -36.11 -0.62
C ASP A 267 30.89 -37.47 -1.15
N VAL A 268 30.34 -37.52 -2.36
CA VAL A 268 29.84 -38.79 -2.93
C VAL A 268 30.96 -39.81 -3.18
N VAL A 269 32.14 -39.37 -3.63
CA VAL A 269 33.29 -40.26 -3.83
C VAL A 269 33.83 -40.79 -2.52
N TYR A 270 33.92 -39.95 -1.48
CA TYR A 270 34.33 -40.41 -0.16
C TYR A 270 33.29 -41.36 0.46
N ASN A 271 32.00 -41.17 0.20
CA ASN A 271 30.98 -42.12 0.63
C ASN A 271 31.19 -43.51 0.01
N THR A 272 31.42 -43.57 -1.30
CA THR A 272 31.71 -44.83 -2.00
C THR A 272 33.04 -45.45 -1.53
N ALA A 273 34.07 -44.63 -1.30
CA ALA A 273 35.34 -45.12 -0.76
C ALA A 273 35.17 -45.72 0.65
N GLN A 274 34.33 -45.13 1.50
CA GLN A 274 34.00 -45.73 2.80
C GLN A 274 33.32 -47.08 2.63
N GLN A 275 32.34 -47.20 1.73
CA GLN A 275 31.67 -48.48 1.44
C GLN A 275 32.66 -49.54 0.97
N TYR A 276 33.56 -49.17 0.05
CA TYR A 276 34.60 -50.06 -0.44
C TYR A 276 35.52 -50.54 0.70
N TYR A 277 36.10 -49.62 1.48
CA TYR A 277 37.05 -49.98 2.53
C TYR A 277 36.40 -50.72 3.69
N LEU A 278 35.10 -50.49 3.95
CA LEU A 278 34.32 -51.30 4.86
C LEU A 278 34.21 -52.75 4.36
N LYS A 279 33.88 -52.93 3.07
CA LYS A 279 33.72 -54.27 2.47
C LYS A 279 35.05 -55.03 2.36
N THR A 280 36.16 -54.33 2.18
CA THR A 280 37.52 -54.93 2.20
C THR A 280 38.14 -55.05 3.59
N ASN A 281 37.43 -54.65 4.66
CA ASN A 281 37.96 -54.58 6.04
C ASN A 281 39.26 -53.77 6.19
N ASP A 282 39.46 -52.74 5.36
CA ASP A 282 40.64 -51.85 5.43
C ASP A 282 40.35 -50.67 6.39
N VAL A 283 40.45 -50.95 7.69
CA VAL A 283 40.15 -49.97 8.76
C VAL A 283 41.02 -48.71 8.65
N ARG A 284 42.27 -48.85 8.18
CA ARG A 284 43.21 -47.72 8.08
C ARG A 284 42.75 -46.73 7.03
N ASN A 285 42.41 -47.19 5.83
CA ASN A 285 41.94 -46.28 4.77
C ASN A 285 40.50 -45.82 5.01
N LEU A 286 39.65 -46.65 5.62
CA LEU A 286 38.32 -46.25 6.08
C LEU A 286 38.38 -45.00 6.98
N THR A 287 39.25 -45.03 8.00
CA THR A 287 39.43 -43.91 8.94
C THR A 287 39.92 -42.65 8.22
N LYS A 288 40.89 -42.78 7.30
CA LYS A 288 41.41 -41.64 6.53
C LYS A 288 40.31 -40.98 5.67
N VAL A 289 39.50 -41.80 4.99
CA VAL A 289 38.42 -41.30 4.15
C VAL A 289 37.33 -40.66 5.00
N ALA A 290 36.99 -41.24 6.16
CA ALA A 290 36.03 -40.65 7.10
C ALA A 290 36.42 -39.23 7.51
N ILE A 291 37.68 -39.02 7.92
CA ILE A 291 38.19 -37.67 8.28
C ILE A 291 38.07 -36.69 7.10
N LYS A 292 38.41 -37.14 5.88
CA LYS A 292 38.28 -36.30 4.67
C LYS A 292 36.82 -35.94 4.39
N LYS A 293 35.90 -36.89 4.56
CA LYS A 293 34.45 -36.68 4.40
C LYS A 293 33.92 -35.69 5.41
N ASP A 294 34.26 -35.85 6.69
CA ASP A 294 33.85 -34.92 7.76
C ASP A 294 34.35 -33.49 7.49
N SER A 295 35.59 -33.35 7.00
CA SER A 295 36.13 -32.05 6.60
C SER A 295 35.34 -31.41 5.44
N VAL A 296 34.96 -32.20 4.44
CA VAL A 296 34.14 -31.72 3.31
C VAL A 296 32.74 -31.35 3.78
N ASN A 297 32.09 -32.17 4.59
CA ASN A 297 30.74 -31.93 5.10
C ASN A 297 30.66 -30.73 6.02
N LYS A 298 31.70 -30.51 6.85
CA LYS A 298 31.83 -29.27 7.62
C LYS A 298 31.86 -28.05 6.72
N LYS A 299 32.67 -28.06 5.64
CA LYS A 299 32.73 -26.95 4.67
C LYS A 299 31.39 -26.71 3.98
N ILE A 300 30.72 -27.77 3.52
CA ILE A 300 29.39 -27.67 2.88
C ILE A 300 28.40 -27.03 3.86
N THR A 301 28.37 -27.51 5.11
CA THR A 301 27.45 -27.04 6.16
C THR A 301 27.73 -25.58 6.53
N GLU A 302 28.98 -25.18 6.74
CA GLU A 302 29.35 -23.80 7.05
C GLU A 302 28.89 -22.82 5.95
N LYS A 303 29.13 -23.19 4.67
CA LYS A 303 28.71 -22.40 3.50
C LYS A 303 27.19 -22.30 3.38
N SER A 304 26.47 -23.39 3.64
CA SER A 304 25.00 -23.42 3.63
C SER A 304 24.40 -22.58 4.77
N ASN A 305 24.90 -22.75 5.99
CA ASN A 305 24.42 -22.01 7.16
C ASN A 305 24.66 -20.50 7.03
N ALA A 306 25.78 -20.09 6.46
CA ALA A 306 26.04 -18.66 6.21
C ALA A 306 24.98 -18.01 5.31
N PHE A 307 24.47 -18.74 4.30
CA PHE A 307 23.38 -18.26 3.45
C PHE A 307 22.03 -18.25 4.17
N ILE A 308 21.69 -19.34 4.86
CA ILE A 308 20.40 -19.51 5.54
C ILE A 308 20.26 -18.46 6.66
N ASN A 309 21.29 -18.28 7.48
CA ASN A 309 21.27 -17.32 8.59
C ASN A 309 21.04 -15.90 8.08
N GLU A 310 21.77 -15.45 7.06
CA GLU A 310 21.57 -14.11 6.51
C GLU A 310 20.19 -13.95 5.87
N SER A 311 19.73 -14.95 5.12
CA SER A 311 18.40 -14.91 4.48
C SER A 311 17.30 -14.83 5.54
N TYR A 312 17.45 -15.58 6.63
CA TYR A 312 16.53 -15.53 7.77
C TYR A 312 16.58 -14.17 8.47
N THR A 313 17.77 -13.63 8.77
CA THR A 313 17.93 -12.31 9.37
C THR A 313 17.25 -11.23 8.53
N LYS A 314 17.48 -11.21 7.21
CA LYS A 314 16.83 -10.25 6.31
C LYS A 314 15.30 -10.41 6.28
N LEU A 315 14.81 -11.64 6.23
CA LEU A 315 13.37 -11.91 6.26
C LEU A 315 12.75 -11.43 7.58
N TYR A 316 13.45 -11.65 8.70
CA TYR A 316 13.01 -11.19 10.01
C TYR A 316 12.98 -9.66 10.09
N GLU A 317 14.03 -8.97 9.62
CA GLU A 317 14.10 -7.52 9.54
C GLU A 317 12.95 -6.95 8.67
N GLN A 318 12.74 -7.52 7.47
CA GLN A 318 11.65 -7.11 6.59
C GLN A 318 10.27 -7.33 7.21
N ASN A 319 10.04 -8.47 7.85
CA ASN A 319 8.77 -8.75 8.52
C ASN A 319 8.54 -7.82 9.71
N HIS A 320 9.60 -7.47 10.45
CA HIS A 320 9.53 -6.50 11.54
C HIS A 320 9.18 -5.10 11.00
N GLU A 321 9.83 -4.65 9.93
CA GLU A 321 9.50 -3.38 9.25
C GLU A 321 8.05 -3.35 8.74
N ILE A 322 7.57 -4.45 8.14
CA ILE A 322 6.19 -4.58 7.69
C ILE A 322 5.22 -4.50 8.88
N SER A 323 5.52 -5.18 9.98
CA SER A 323 4.70 -5.18 11.20
C SER A 323 4.63 -3.79 11.84
N GLU A 324 5.76 -3.09 11.98
CA GLU A 324 5.76 -1.70 12.47
C GLU A 324 4.97 -0.77 11.55
N GLY A 325 5.13 -0.92 10.23
CA GLY A 325 4.38 -0.15 9.24
C GLY A 325 2.87 -0.39 9.32
N SER A 326 2.45 -1.63 9.58
CA SER A 326 1.04 -1.98 9.79
C SER A 326 0.50 -1.33 11.06
N PHE A 327 1.21 -1.45 12.18
CA PHE A 327 0.78 -0.87 13.46
C PHE A 327 0.60 0.66 13.37
N ARG A 328 1.53 1.36 12.70
CA ARG A 328 1.41 2.82 12.48
C ARG A 328 0.15 3.18 11.69
N LYS A 329 -0.19 2.40 10.65
CA LYS A 329 -1.41 2.62 9.85
C LYS A 329 -2.67 2.42 10.69
N ASP A 330 -2.72 1.37 11.48
CA ASP A 330 -3.88 1.06 12.33
C ASP A 330 -4.11 2.17 13.38
N VAL A 331 -3.05 2.68 14.01
CA VAL A 331 -3.14 3.82 14.95
C VAL A 331 -3.69 5.08 14.28
N ILE A 332 -3.23 5.41 13.06
CA ILE A 332 -3.74 6.57 12.31
C ILE A 332 -5.23 6.42 11.99
N ILE A 333 -5.67 5.22 11.60
CA ILE A 333 -7.08 4.93 11.32
C ILE A 333 -7.93 5.10 12.58
N ILE A 334 -7.46 4.60 13.72
CA ILE A 334 -8.16 4.72 15.01
C ILE A 334 -8.28 6.20 15.42
N ILE A 335 -7.20 6.98 15.33
CA ILE A 335 -7.23 8.41 15.63
C ILE A 335 -8.24 9.14 14.73
N GLY A 336 -8.25 8.84 13.43
CA GLY A 336 -9.22 9.39 12.48
C GLY A 336 -10.67 9.04 12.84
N ALA A 337 -10.93 7.79 13.24
CA ALA A 337 -12.25 7.34 13.67
C ALA A 337 -12.70 8.04 14.98
N VAL A 338 -11.80 8.20 15.95
CA VAL A 338 -12.09 8.91 17.21
C VAL A 338 -12.40 10.38 16.94
N LEU A 339 -11.61 11.06 16.09
CA LEU A 339 -11.87 12.44 15.69
C LEU A 339 -13.23 12.58 15.00
N LEU A 340 -13.58 11.65 14.10
CA LEU A 340 -14.89 11.63 13.46
C LEU A 340 -16.02 11.51 14.48
N ILE A 341 -15.91 10.59 15.44
CA ILE A 341 -16.91 10.42 16.51
C ILE A 341 -17.04 11.70 17.34
N LEU A 342 -15.92 12.34 17.70
CA LEU A 342 -15.92 13.60 18.46
C LEU A 342 -16.60 14.74 17.68
N THR A 343 -16.37 14.85 16.37
CA THR A 343 -17.04 15.86 15.54
C THR A 343 -18.55 15.64 15.47
N ILE A 344 -18.99 14.39 15.31
CA ILE A 344 -20.42 14.03 15.29
C ILE A 344 -21.06 14.32 16.65
N ALA A 345 -20.41 13.92 17.75
CA ALA A 345 -20.89 14.19 19.10
C ALA A 345 -20.99 15.70 19.39
N GLY A 346 -19.97 16.47 18.99
CA GLY A 346 -19.98 17.93 19.11
C GLY A 346 -21.12 18.58 18.33
N PHE A 347 -21.37 18.12 17.10
CA PHE A 347 -22.50 18.59 16.28
C PHE A 347 -23.87 18.24 16.91
N MET A 348 -24.02 17.03 17.46
CA MET A 348 -25.23 16.63 18.19
C MET A 348 -25.45 17.47 19.45
N LEU A 349 -24.39 17.79 20.21
CA LEU A 349 -24.49 18.66 21.38
C LEU A 349 -24.88 20.10 20.98
N TYR A 350 -24.26 20.64 19.92
CA TYR A 350 -24.58 21.96 19.40
C TYR A 350 -26.06 22.08 19.01
N THR A 351 -26.58 21.10 18.25
CA THR A 351 -27.98 21.09 17.82
C THR A 351 -28.95 20.99 19.01
N ARG A 352 -28.64 20.17 20.02
CA ARG A 352 -29.43 20.09 21.27
C ARG A 352 -29.45 21.40 22.04
N ILE A 353 -28.30 22.06 22.20
CA ILE A 353 -28.21 23.35 22.91
C ILE A 353 -29.02 24.42 22.19
N LYS A 354 -28.88 24.52 20.87
CA LYS A 354 -29.62 25.47 20.04
C LYS A 354 -31.13 25.26 20.13
N HIS A 355 -31.58 24.01 20.08
CA HIS A 355 -32.99 23.67 20.23
C HIS A 355 -33.55 24.10 21.61
N ARG A 356 -32.81 23.86 22.70
CA ARG A 356 -33.22 24.28 24.04
C ARG A 356 -33.35 25.80 24.16
N LYS A 357 -32.43 26.58 23.57
CA LYS A 357 -32.50 28.05 23.55
C LYS A 357 -33.74 28.56 22.81
N ASN A 358 -34.04 27.99 21.64
CA ASN A 358 -35.20 28.37 20.85
C ASN A 358 -36.52 28.14 21.61
N LEU A 359 -36.65 27.01 22.32
CA LEU A 359 -37.84 26.71 23.13
C LEU A 359 -38.04 27.70 24.29
N LYS A 360 -36.97 28.05 25.01
CA LYS A 360 -37.07 29.05 26.10
C LYS A 360 -37.60 30.39 25.58
N ARG A 361 -37.03 30.88 24.48
CA ARG A 361 -37.44 32.14 23.85
C ARG A 361 -38.88 32.09 23.32
N PHE A 362 -39.30 30.95 22.77
CA PHE A 362 -40.69 30.73 22.35
C PHE A 362 -41.66 30.92 23.52
N ASN A 363 -41.37 30.27 24.66
CA ASN A 363 -42.21 30.36 25.86
C ASN A 363 -42.25 31.78 26.44
N GLU A 364 -41.12 32.50 26.49
CA GLU A 364 -41.05 33.90 26.94
C GLU A 364 -42.00 34.81 26.13
N ILE A 365 -42.02 34.65 24.80
CA ILE A 365 -42.87 35.44 23.90
C ILE A 365 -44.36 35.09 24.12
N LEU A 366 -44.68 33.82 24.33
CA LEU A 366 -46.05 33.41 24.62
C LEU A 366 -46.55 33.91 25.97
N GLU A 367 -45.69 33.95 26.99
CA GLU A 367 -45.99 34.57 28.27
C GLU A 367 -46.23 36.08 28.13
N GLN A 368 -45.39 36.79 27.38
CA GLN A 368 -45.56 38.23 27.16
C GLN A 368 -46.92 38.54 26.52
N VAL A 369 -47.30 37.79 25.48
CA VAL A 369 -48.62 37.91 24.83
C VAL A 369 -49.78 37.50 25.75
N ASN A 370 -49.54 36.62 26.74
CA ASN A 370 -50.55 36.26 27.73
C ASN A 370 -50.72 37.33 28.82
N ARG A 371 -49.66 38.05 29.23
CA ARG A 371 -49.73 39.12 30.23
C ARG A 371 -50.57 40.30 29.73
N GLU A 372 -50.46 40.66 28.44
CA GLU A 372 -51.32 41.67 27.80
C GLU A 372 -52.81 41.27 27.73
N ARG A 373 -53.17 40.03 28.12
CA ARG A 373 -54.52 39.47 28.06
C ARG A 373 -55.25 39.45 29.40
N LYS A 374 -54.58 39.66 30.54
CA LYS A 374 -55.27 39.79 31.83
C LYS A 374 -55.89 41.19 31.92
N PRO A 375 -57.22 41.32 32.10
CA PRO A 375 -57.81 42.58 32.49
C PRO A 375 -57.46 42.81 33.96
N GLU A 376 -56.37 43.52 34.23
CA GLU A 376 -56.27 44.26 35.48
C GLU A 376 -57.18 45.48 35.34
N SER A 377 -58.25 45.43 36.12
CA SER A 377 -59.09 46.56 36.48
C SER A 377 -58.26 47.54 37.31
N ASP A 378 -57.55 48.46 36.66
CA ASP A 378 -57.07 49.67 37.33
C ASP A 378 -57.85 50.88 36.79
N PRO A 379 -58.33 51.77 37.68
CA PRO A 379 -59.12 52.95 37.29
C PRO A 379 -58.26 53.97 36.53
N VAL A 380 -58.96 54.80 35.75
CA VAL A 380 -58.46 56.07 35.18
C VAL A 380 -57.67 56.83 36.25
N PRO A 381 -56.48 57.38 35.95
CA PRO A 381 -55.68 58.05 36.98
C PRO A 381 -56.28 59.42 37.33
N GLU A 382 -56.96 59.47 38.47
CA GLU A 382 -57.33 60.70 39.17
C GLU A 382 -56.09 61.30 39.87
N ILE A 383 -56.04 62.62 39.97
CA ILE A 383 -54.88 63.44 40.36
C ILE A 383 -54.85 63.62 41.87
N GLU A 384 -53.71 63.39 42.53
CA GLU A 384 -53.38 64.13 43.75
C GLU A 384 -51.86 64.30 43.96
N SER A 385 -51.53 65.57 44.25
CA SER A 385 -50.32 66.19 44.82
C SER A 385 -48.93 65.58 44.62
N PHE A 386 -48.08 66.41 44.00
CA PHE A 386 -46.63 66.42 44.07
C PHE A 386 -46.16 66.63 45.53
N SER A 387 -45.27 65.77 46.03
CA SER A 387 -44.36 66.10 47.12
C SER A 387 -42.93 65.84 46.65
N GLU A 388 -42.16 66.92 46.61
CA GLU A 388 -40.71 66.92 46.44
C GLU A 388 -40.06 66.14 47.59
N GLU A 389 -39.08 65.29 47.28
CA GLU A 389 -37.77 65.38 47.90
C GLU A 389 -36.72 64.60 47.10
N THR A 390 -35.56 65.22 47.09
CA THR A 390 -34.34 65.06 46.29
C THR A 390 -33.47 63.88 46.67
N GLU A 391 -32.72 63.36 45.70
CA GLU A 391 -31.26 63.07 45.69
C GLU A 391 -30.97 61.95 44.67
N GLU A 392 -30.52 62.32 43.48
CA GLU A 392 -29.10 62.45 43.09
C GLU A 392 -28.57 61.13 42.52
N ASN A 393 -28.49 61.06 41.18
CA ASN A 393 -27.53 60.18 40.54
C ASN A 393 -27.04 60.83 39.25
N GLU A 394 -25.81 61.32 39.32
CA GLU A 394 -25.10 61.97 38.23
C GLU A 394 -24.57 60.95 37.20
N ARG A 395 -24.74 61.35 35.92
CA ARG A 395 -23.81 61.20 34.78
C ARG A 395 -23.74 59.81 34.11
N LYS A 396 -23.75 59.65 32.79
CA LYS A 396 -23.69 60.52 31.58
C LYS A 396 -24.30 59.66 30.45
N THR A 397 -24.99 60.20 29.45
CA THR A 397 -24.37 60.70 28.22
C THR A 397 -25.42 61.49 27.41
N GLU A 398 -24.96 62.57 26.81
CA GLU A 398 -25.66 63.61 26.06
C GLU A 398 -26.52 63.09 24.90
N GLN A 399 -27.77 63.58 24.82
CA GLN A 399 -28.27 64.20 23.58
C GLN A 399 -29.46 65.12 23.88
N GLU A 400 -29.18 66.39 23.64
CA GLU A 400 -30.01 67.58 23.79
C GLU A 400 -31.24 67.54 22.86
N TYR A 401 -32.44 67.50 23.43
CA TYR A 401 -33.66 68.04 22.81
C TYR A 401 -34.57 68.55 23.93
N SER A 402 -34.51 69.85 24.18
CA SER A 402 -35.44 70.60 25.03
C SER A 402 -36.83 70.60 24.38
N VAL A 403 -37.58 69.54 24.64
CA VAL A 403 -39.02 69.51 24.38
C VAL A 403 -39.71 69.91 25.67
N THR A 404 -39.85 71.21 25.91
CA THR A 404 -40.69 71.72 27.00
C THR A 404 -42.15 71.48 26.61
N MET A 405 -42.69 70.32 26.96
CA MET A 405 -44.13 70.01 26.86
C MET A 405 -44.76 70.05 28.25
N THR A 406 -46.00 70.50 28.35
CA THR A 406 -46.73 70.46 29.62
C THR A 406 -47.05 69.01 29.99
N THR A 407 -47.07 68.71 31.28
CA THR A 407 -47.48 67.39 31.82
C THR A 407 -48.87 66.96 31.32
N ALA A 408 -49.77 67.92 31.09
CA ALA A 408 -51.08 67.68 30.48
C ALA A 408 -50.99 67.19 29.02
N THR A 409 -50.07 67.73 28.23
CA THR A 409 -49.86 67.32 26.83
C THR A 409 -49.22 65.93 26.74
N GLU A 410 -48.24 65.65 27.59
CA GLU A 410 -47.64 64.32 27.72
C GLU A 410 -48.70 63.26 28.05
N ARG A 411 -49.55 63.53 29.05
CA ARG A 411 -50.64 62.63 29.44
C ARG A 411 -51.63 62.38 28.31
N LYS A 412 -52.01 63.43 27.57
CA LYS A 412 -52.90 63.30 26.40
C LYS A 412 -52.30 62.38 25.33
N ILE A 413 -51.01 62.51 25.03
CA ILE A 413 -50.32 61.66 24.04
C ILE A 413 -50.24 60.21 24.54
N LEU A 414 -49.97 59.98 25.83
CA LEU A 414 -49.91 58.64 26.41
C LEU A 414 -51.26 57.91 26.36
N ILE A 415 -52.37 58.61 26.64
CA ILE A 415 -53.72 58.04 26.52
C ILE A 415 -54.01 57.66 25.05
N LYS A 416 -53.73 58.56 24.10
CA LYS A 416 -53.94 58.28 22.68
C LYS A 416 -53.04 57.14 22.17
N LEU A 417 -51.80 57.02 22.67
CA LEU A 417 -50.92 55.88 22.39
C LEU A 417 -51.50 54.57 22.92
N TYR A 418 -52.03 54.57 24.13
CA TYR A 418 -52.66 53.40 24.74
C TYR A 418 -53.89 52.93 23.93
N GLU A 419 -54.74 53.85 23.50
CA GLU A 419 -55.87 53.55 22.62
C GLU A 419 -55.41 53.00 21.26
N PHE A 420 -54.38 53.62 20.69
CA PHE A 420 -53.79 53.20 19.42
C PHE A 420 -53.20 51.78 19.48
N GLU A 421 -52.52 51.41 20.57
CA GLU A 421 -51.97 50.05 20.78
C GLU A 421 -53.07 48.98 20.90
N ARG A 422 -54.24 49.35 21.43
CA ARG A 422 -55.39 48.45 21.56
C ARG A 422 -56.24 48.39 20.30
N SER A 423 -56.10 49.36 19.41
CA SER A 423 -56.68 49.35 18.07
C SER A 423 -55.86 48.50 17.11
N ASP A 424 -56.39 48.17 15.94
CA ASP A 424 -55.61 47.55 14.86
C ASP A 424 -55.04 48.60 13.87
N ILE A 425 -55.09 49.91 14.18
CA ILE A 425 -54.74 51.00 13.25
C ILE A 425 -53.26 50.92 12.82
N PHE A 426 -52.37 50.40 13.69
CA PHE A 426 -50.96 50.20 13.37
C PHE A 426 -50.72 49.20 12.21
N THR A 427 -51.71 48.37 11.84
CA THR A 427 -51.62 47.44 10.70
C THR A 427 -51.77 48.14 9.35
N ASN A 428 -52.15 49.41 9.31
CA ASN A 428 -52.24 50.16 8.06
C ASN A 428 -50.83 50.48 7.51
N ASN A 429 -50.58 50.17 6.23
CA ASN A 429 -49.32 50.40 5.53
C ASN A 429 -48.91 51.89 5.47
N ASN A 430 -49.87 52.81 5.61
CA ASN A 430 -49.64 54.25 5.51
C ASN A 430 -49.28 54.91 6.87
N ILE A 431 -49.17 54.12 7.94
CA ILE A 431 -48.78 54.63 9.26
C ILE A 431 -47.35 55.16 9.21
N SER A 432 -47.23 56.47 9.44
CA SER A 432 -45.97 57.20 9.55
C SER A 432 -46.03 58.12 10.77
N LEU A 433 -44.87 58.52 11.28
CA LEU A 433 -44.80 59.43 12.44
C LEU A 433 -45.59 60.73 12.22
N PRO A 434 -45.53 61.40 11.04
CA PRO A 434 -46.39 62.56 10.75
C PRO A 434 -47.87 62.24 10.77
N TYR A 435 -48.28 61.09 10.21
CA TYR A 435 -49.68 60.68 10.20
C TYR A 435 -50.21 60.46 11.63
N LEU A 436 -49.45 59.74 12.46
CA LEU A 436 -49.86 59.46 13.84
C LEU A 436 -49.85 60.73 14.71
N ALA A 437 -48.89 61.63 14.49
CA ALA A 437 -48.85 62.92 15.17
C ALA A 437 -50.09 63.76 14.84
N SER A 438 -50.50 63.80 13.57
CA SER A 438 -51.73 64.47 13.15
C SER A 438 -52.97 63.81 13.76
N LEU A 439 -53.06 62.48 13.78
CA LEU A 439 -54.17 61.75 14.42
C LEU A 439 -54.26 62.05 15.92
N PHE A 440 -53.12 62.25 16.56
CA PHE A 440 -53.04 62.57 17.99
C PHE A 440 -53.20 64.06 18.29
N GLU A 441 -53.34 64.90 17.27
CA GLU A 441 -53.38 66.37 17.39
C GLU A 441 -52.13 66.90 18.12
N THR A 442 -50.96 66.38 17.76
CA THR A 442 -49.65 66.77 18.30
C THR A 442 -48.63 66.95 17.18
N ASN A 443 -47.41 67.32 17.53
CA ASN A 443 -46.30 67.41 16.57
C ASN A 443 -45.42 66.16 16.61
N THR A 444 -44.70 65.91 15.51
CA THR A 444 -43.83 64.73 15.35
C THR A 444 -42.70 64.67 16.38
N LYS A 445 -42.18 65.82 16.83
CA LYS A 445 -41.14 65.88 17.87
C LYS A 445 -41.66 65.36 19.20
N TYR A 446 -42.85 65.80 19.62
CA TYR A 446 -43.47 65.38 20.88
C TYR A 446 -43.81 63.89 20.86
N LEU A 447 -44.42 63.42 19.77
CA LEU A 447 -44.76 62.00 19.66
C LEU A 447 -43.51 61.10 19.61
N SER A 448 -42.47 61.50 18.85
CA SER A 448 -41.22 60.74 18.82
C SER A 448 -40.53 60.76 20.18
N PHE A 449 -40.55 61.89 20.89
CA PHE A 449 -40.01 61.99 22.24
C PHE A 449 -40.75 61.05 23.19
N ILE A 450 -42.08 61.08 23.22
CA ILE A 450 -42.88 60.20 24.09
C ILE A 450 -42.65 58.71 23.77
N ILE A 451 -42.60 58.32 22.50
CA ILE A 451 -42.33 56.93 22.11
C ILE A 451 -40.91 56.52 22.54
N ASN A 452 -39.91 57.36 22.28
CA ASN A 452 -38.53 57.09 22.69
C ASN A 452 -38.39 56.99 24.22
N THR A 453 -39.04 57.88 24.97
CA THR A 453 -38.93 57.94 26.43
C THR A 453 -39.71 56.80 27.11
N HIS A 454 -40.97 56.60 26.74
CA HIS A 454 -41.87 55.66 27.43
C HIS A 454 -41.87 54.25 26.84
N LYS A 455 -41.60 54.09 25.53
CA LYS A 455 -41.54 52.79 24.87
C LYS A 455 -40.11 52.33 24.60
N LYS A 456 -39.10 53.18 24.86
CA LYS A 456 -37.66 52.91 24.70
C LYS A 456 -37.27 52.43 23.30
N LYS A 457 -37.97 52.91 22.28
CA LYS A 457 -37.87 52.47 20.87
C LYS A 457 -38.07 53.66 19.95
N ASP A 458 -37.40 53.68 18.80
CA ASP A 458 -37.79 54.57 17.72
C ASP A 458 -39.16 54.18 17.14
N PHE A 459 -39.82 55.12 16.46
CA PHE A 459 -41.15 54.93 15.88
C PHE A 459 -41.24 53.68 14.98
N ASN A 460 -40.22 53.41 14.17
CA ASN A 460 -40.25 52.28 13.24
C ASN A 460 -40.18 50.95 13.99
N ASN A 461 -39.26 50.81 14.94
CA ASN A 461 -39.15 49.62 15.77
C ASN A 461 -40.41 49.41 16.63
N TYR A 462 -40.96 50.50 17.18
CA TYR A 462 -42.22 50.49 17.93
C TYR A 462 -43.40 49.92 17.11
N ILE A 463 -43.69 50.50 15.94
CA ILE A 463 -44.77 50.02 15.06
C ILE A 463 -44.52 48.58 14.60
N ASN A 464 -43.28 48.26 14.23
CA ASN A 464 -42.94 46.92 13.75
C ASN A 464 -43.13 45.83 14.82
N GLU A 465 -42.87 46.13 16.09
CA GLU A 465 -43.15 45.21 17.19
C GLU A 465 -44.64 44.97 17.37
N LEU A 466 -45.45 46.04 17.40
CA LEU A 466 -46.91 45.93 17.52
C LEU A 466 -47.48 45.02 16.42
N ARG A 467 -46.99 45.19 15.19
CA ARG A 467 -47.36 44.35 14.04
C ARG A 467 -46.94 42.89 14.21
N VAL A 468 -45.74 42.63 14.73
CA VAL A 468 -45.29 41.24 15.03
C VAL A 468 -46.15 40.62 16.12
N TYR A 469 -46.41 41.32 17.22
CA TYR A 469 -47.27 40.82 18.31
C TYR A 469 -48.71 40.60 17.86
N TYR A 470 -49.23 41.45 16.97
CA TYR A 470 -50.53 41.24 16.33
C TYR A 470 -50.57 39.90 15.57
N VAL A 471 -49.56 39.59 14.75
CA VAL A 471 -49.50 38.30 14.05
C VAL A 471 -49.40 37.14 15.04
N ILE A 472 -48.55 37.24 16.06
CA ILE A 472 -48.42 36.20 17.09
C ILE A 472 -49.77 35.96 17.78
N LYS A 473 -50.48 37.04 18.12
CA LYS A 473 -51.82 37.00 18.72
C LYS A 473 -52.82 36.32 17.79
N LYS A 474 -52.86 36.63 16.49
CA LYS A 474 -53.73 35.95 15.51
C LYS A 474 -53.38 34.47 15.37
N LEU A 475 -52.10 34.12 15.25
CA LEU A 475 -51.59 32.74 15.16
C LEU A 475 -51.96 31.89 16.40
N LYS A 476 -51.97 32.52 17.57
CA LYS A 476 -52.35 31.89 18.84
C LYS A 476 -53.86 31.70 18.94
N ILE A 477 -54.64 32.75 18.67
CA ILE A 477 -56.09 32.78 18.87
C ILE A 477 -56.84 31.97 17.82
N ASN A 478 -56.47 32.11 16.55
CA ASN A 478 -57.17 31.48 15.44
C ASN A 478 -56.25 30.52 14.67
N PRO A 479 -56.43 29.19 14.84
CA PRO A 479 -55.60 28.19 14.18
C PRO A 479 -55.58 28.28 12.64
N LYS A 480 -56.60 28.87 12.01
CA LYS A 480 -56.65 29.06 10.55
C LYS A 480 -55.46 29.89 10.04
N TYR A 481 -55.00 30.87 10.82
CA TYR A 481 -53.88 31.75 10.47
C TYR A 481 -52.56 30.99 10.36
N ARG A 482 -52.42 29.82 10.99
CA ARG A 482 -51.23 28.97 10.89
C ARG A 482 -51.07 28.34 9.51
N LYS A 483 -52.17 28.22 8.77
CA LYS A 483 -52.21 27.69 7.38
C LYS A 483 -51.98 28.78 6.33
N TYR A 484 -51.89 30.05 6.74
CA TYR A 484 -51.70 31.15 5.79
C TYR A 484 -50.26 31.18 5.29
N LYS A 485 -50.09 31.61 4.04
CA LYS A 485 -48.75 31.90 3.50
C LYS A 485 -48.13 33.04 4.30
N ILE A 486 -46.83 32.98 4.55
CA ILE A 486 -46.10 34.03 5.29
C ILE A 486 -46.28 35.42 4.64
N ALA A 487 -46.40 35.49 3.31
CA ALA A 487 -46.76 36.71 2.59
C ALA A 487 -48.10 37.32 3.05
N VAL A 488 -49.11 36.49 3.27
CA VAL A 488 -50.45 36.93 3.70
C VAL A 488 -50.41 37.46 5.13
N LEU A 489 -49.70 36.77 6.04
CA LEU A 489 -49.50 37.25 7.42
C LEU A 489 -48.73 38.59 7.46
N ALA A 490 -47.77 38.77 6.55
CA ALA A 490 -47.03 40.01 6.41
C ALA A 490 -47.94 41.16 5.95
N GLU A 491 -48.78 40.90 4.95
CA GLU A 491 -49.73 41.87 4.40
C GLU A 491 -50.79 42.28 5.44
N GLU A 492 -51.41 41.32 6.13
CA GLU A 492 -52.41 41.57 7.18
C GLU A 492 -51.85 42.38 8.36
N ALA A 493 -50.54 42.31 8.61
CA ALA A 493 -49.88 43.06 9.66
C ALA A 493 -49.33 44.41 9.20
N GLY A 494 -49.48 44.76 7.92
CA GLY A 494 -49.03 46.05 7.39
C GLY A 494 -47.56 46.10 6.96
N PHE A 495 -46.95 44.97 6.59
CA PHE A 495 -45.59 44.94 6.05
C PHE A 495 -45.60 45.05 4.52
N SER A 496 -44.68 45.86 3.98
CA SER A 496 -44.53 46.06 2.54
C SER A 496 -43.95 44.86 1.79
N SER A 497 -43.37 43.86 2.49
CA SER A 497 -42.91 42.62 1.88
C SER A 497 -42.76 41.47 2.88
N GLN A 498 -42.87 40.24 2.37
CA GLN A 498 -42.63 39.02 3.15
C GLN A 498 -41.22 38.99 3.77
N ASN A 499 -40.19 39.44 3.04
CA ASN A 499 -38.80 39.41 3.51
C ASN A 499 -38.59 40.40 4.67
N LYS A 500 -39.17 41.60 4.58
CA LYS A 500 -39.12 42.59 5.64
C LYS A 500 -39.83 42.07 6.90
N PHE A 501 -41.01 41.47 6.74
CA PHE A 501 -41.71 40.80 7.84
C PHE A 501 -40.88 39.68 8.46
N ALA A 502 -40.37 38.73 7.67
CA ALA A 502 -39.61 37.60 8.20
C ALA A 502 -38.35 38.02 8.96
N THR A 503 -37.68 39.08 8.50
CA THR A 503 -36.48 39.64 9.15
C THR A 503 -36.84 40.30 10.47
N ILE A 504 -37.88 41.14 10.49
CA ILE A 504 -38.34 41.85 11.69
C ILE A 504 -38.93 40.86 12.70
N PHE A 505 -39.75 39.91 12.24
CA PHE A 505 -40.29 38.84 13.07
C PHE A 505 -39.16 38.04 13.74
N LYS A 506 -38.10 37.70 12.99
CA LYS A 506 -36.91 37.03 13.57
C LYS A 506 -36.12 37.95 14.51
N LYS A 507 -36.06 39.26 14.25
CA LYS A 507 -35.41 40.22 15.15
C LYS A 507 -36.15 40.33 16.49
N VAL A 508 -37.49 40.35 16.46
CA VAL A 508 -38.33 40.45 17.66
C VAL A 508 -38.37 39.11 18.41
N THR A 509 -38.58 38.01 17.68
CA THR A 509 -38.84 36.68 18.29
C THR A 509 -37.62 35.77 18.39
N SER A 510 -36.49 36.15 17.81
CA SER A 510 -35.28 35.33 17.60
C SER A 510 -35.50 34.05 16.76
N MET A 511 -36.67 33.87 16.15
CA MET A 511 -37.00 32.72 15.30
C MET A 511 -37.75 33.15 14.04
N SER A 512 -37.69 32.34 12.98
CA SER A 512 -38.47 32.65 11.77
C SER A 512 -39.97 32.43 12.01
N PRO A 513 -40.85 33.13 11.25
CA PRO A 513 -42.29 32.89 11.30
C PRO A 513 -42.66 31.41 11.15
N SER A 514 -42.02 30.69 10.23
CA SER A 514 -42.27 29.26 10.00
C SER A 514 -41.87 28.38 11.19
N LEU A 515 -40.76 28.69 11.85
CA LEU A 515 -40.34 27.95 13.06
C LEU A 515 -41.28 28.22 14.23
N PHE A 516 -41.74 29.46 14.37
CA PHE A 516 -42.72 29.86 15.40
C PHE A 516 -44.07 29.15 15.20
N ILE A 517 -44.58 29.09 13.97
CA ILE A 517 -45.82 28.37 13.64
C ILE A 517 -45.68 26.87 13.95
N LYS A 518 -44.54 26.26 13.59
CA LYS A 518 -44.26 24.86 13.89
C LYS A 518 -44.28 24.57 15.40
N HIS A 519 -43.64 25.41 16.21
CA HIS A 519 -43.69 25.27 17.67
C HIS A 519 -45.12 25.42 18.24
N LEU A 520 -45.93 26.34 17.71
CA LEU A 520 -47.34 26.49 18.08
C LEU A 520 -48.23 25.30 17.69
N GLU A 521 -47.88 24.56 16.64
CA GLU A 521 -48.55 23.31 16.24
C GLU A 521 -48.14 22.16 17.16
N GLU A 522 -46.86 22.04 17.49
CA GLU A 522 -46.32 21.02 18.40
C GLU A 522 -46.84 21.18 19.84
N GLU A 523 -47.06 22.41 20.32
CA GLU A 523 -47.63 22.69 21.65
C GLU A 523 -49.07 22.18 21.80
N LYS A 524 -49.84 22.01 20.72
CA LYS A 524 -51.21 21.47 20.75
C LYS A 524 -51.30 19.95 20.77
N VAL A 525 -50.20 19.26 20.45
CA VAL A 525 -50.14 17.78 20.42
C VAL A 525 -49.72 17.22 21.79
N LYS A 526 -49.33 18.09 22.72
CA LYS A 526 -49.15 17.80 24.14
C LYS A 526 -50.31 18.35 24.94
#